data_AF-A0A328T9U9-F1
#
_entry.id   AF-A0A328T9U9-F1
#
_cell.length_a   1.000
_cell.length_b   1.000
_cell.length_c   1.000
_cell.angle_alpha   90.00
_cell.angle_beta   90.00
_cell.angle_gamma   90.00
#
_symmetry.space_group_name_H-M   'P 1'
#
loop_
_entity.id
_entity.type
_entity.pdbx_description
1 polymer ?
#
loop_
_entity_poly.entity_id
_entity_poly.type
_entity_poly.pdbx_seq_one_letter_code
_entity_poly.pdbx_strand_id
1 'polypeptide(L)' 'MTMFVRAYLRASTSEQDAQRARDMLDKFAGEHKITICNYYAENESGARLDRPELFRLLRDSRRGE' A
#
# COMPACT_ATOMS: atom_id res chain seq x y z
N MET A 1 18.48 -12.45 2.16
CA MET A 1 17.85 -11.36 1.39
C MET A 1 16.72 -10.79 2.21
N THR A 2 16.75 -9.51 2.51
CA THR A 2 15.60 -8.79 3.05
C THR A 2 14.65 -8.54 1.88
N MET A 3 13.43 -9.08 1.93
CA MET A 3 12.43 -8.84 0.90
C MET A 3 11.77 -7.51 1.18
N PHE A 4 11.94 -6.56 0.27
CA PHE A 4 11.35 -5.24 0.36
C PHE A 4 10.02 -5.22 -0.38
N VAL A 5 8.97 -4.76 0.30
CA VAL A 5 7.64 -4.62 -0.30
C VAL A 5 7.14 -3.20 -0.14
N ARG A 6 6.28 -2.79 -1.07
CA ARG A 6 5.53 -1.52 -0.99
C ARG A 6 4.08 -1.87 -0.72
N ALA A 7 3.49 -1.26 0.29
CA ALA A 7 2.13 -1.57 0.70
C ALA A 7 1.15 -0.52 0.17
N TYR A 8 0.07 -0.99 -0.46
CA TYR A 8 -1.01 -0.14 -0.95
C TYR A 8 -2.28 -0.38 -0.13
N LEU A 9 -2.85 0.70 0.40
CA LEU A 9 -4.10 0.66 1.15
C LEU A 9 -5.15 1.52 0.45
N ARG A 10 -6.38 1.02 0.37
CA ARG A 10 -7.48 1.73 -0.26
C ARG A 10 -8.75 1.64 0.58
N ALA A 11 -9.39 2.77 0.78
CA ALA A 11 -10.77 2.88 1.23
C ALA A 11 -11.67 3.33 0.07
N SER A 12 -12.93 2.90 0.04
CA SER A 12 -13.84 3.18 -1.08
C SER A 12 -14.55 4.52 -0.97
N THR A 13 -14.61 5.11 0.24
CA THR A 13 -15.21 6.43 0.50
C THR A 13 -14.26 7.30 1.31
N SER A 14 -14.42 8.61 1.24
CA SER A 14 -13.61 9.59 2.01
C SER A 14 -13.82 9.49 3.52
N GLU A 15 -14.93 8.91 3.96
CA GLU A 15 -15.29 8.73 5.37
C GLU A 15 -14.64 7.48 5.99
N GLN A 16 -14.21 6.54 5.15
CA GLN A 16 -13.54 5.33 5.59
C GLN A 16 -12.06 5.63 5.87
N ASP A 17 -11.49 4.99 6.88
CA ASP A 17 -10.04 5.09 7.11
C ASP A 17 -9.28 4.14 6.17
N ALA A 18 -8.52 4.71 5.22
CA ALA A 18 -7.64 3.94 4.34
C ALA A 18 -6.46 3.32 5.10
N GLN A 19 -6.06 3.88 6.24
CA GLN A 19 -4.94 3.39 7.06
C GLN A 19 -5.32 2.24 7.99
N ARG A 20 -6.61 1.89 8.12
CA ARG A 20 -7.10 0.89 9.08
C ARG A 20 -6.39 -0.47 9.03
N ALA A 21 -5.85 -0.85 7.88
CA ALA A 21 -5.16 -2.12 7.67
C ALA A 21 -3.65 -2.04 7.90
N ARG A 22 -3.09 -0.86 8.20
CA ARG A 22 -1.65 -0.63 8.34
C ARG A 22 -1.05 -1.46 9.46
N ASP A 23 -1.63 -1.42 10.65
CA ASP A 23 -1.12 -2.16 11.81
C ASP A 23 -1.12 -3.67 11.58
N MET A 24 -2.13 -4.18 10.86
CA MET A 24 -2.20 -5.58 10.46
C MET A 24 -1.09 -5.94 9.46
N LEU A 25 -0.79 -5.04 8.50
CA LEU A 25 0.28 -5.22 7.53
C LEU A 25 1.67 -5.14 8.19
N ASP A 26 1.88 -4.21 9.12
CA ASP A 26 3.12 -4.11 9.90
C ASP A 26 3.36 -5.38 10.70
N LYS A 27 2.32 -5.91 11.36
CA LYS A 27 2.40 -7.19 12.09
C LYS A 27 2.75 -8.35 11.17
N PHE A 28 2.05 -8.49 10.04
CA PHE A 28 2.34 -9.53 9.05
C PHE A 28 3.77 -9.43 8.53
N ALA A 29 4.23 -8.23 8.18
CA ALA A 29 5.58 -8.02 7.70
C ALA A 29 6.64 -8.41 8.74
N GLY A 30 6.41 -8.05 10.01
CA GLY A 30 7.26 -8.44 11.13
C GLY A 30 7.34 -9.96 11.30
N GLU A 31 6.20 -10.66 11.28
CA GLU A 31 6.12 -12.12 11.40
C GLU A 31 6.84 -12.84 10.25
N HIS A 32 6.78 -12.29 9.04
CA HIS A 32 7.36 -12.88 7.83
C HIS A 32 8.78 -12.37 7.49
N LYS A 33 9.38 -11.53 8.33
CA LYS A 33 10.71 -10.90 8.08
C LYS A 33 10.75 -10.11 6.76
N ILE A 34 9.61 -9.53 6.39
CA ILE A 34 9.44 -8.65 5.23
C ILE A 34 9.62 -7.21 5.71
N THR A 35 10.22 -6.36 4.88
CA THR A 35 10.34 -4.93 5.19
C THR A 35 9.41 -4.13 4.27
N ILE A 36 8.42 -3.46 4.85
CA ILE A 36 7.58 -2.51 4.12
C ILE A 36 8.36 -1.20 3.98
N CYS A 37 8.72 -0.84 2.76
CA CYS A 37 9.52 0.35 2.48
C CYS A 37 8.70 1.63 2.46
N ASN A 38 7.45 1.54 2.02
CA ASN A 38 6.56 2.69 1.96
C ASN A 38 5.09 2.25 1.92
N TYR A 39 4.22 3.13 2.38
CA TYR A 39 2.78 2.99 2.36
C TYR A 39 2.16 4.01 1.39
N TYR A 40 1.21 3.55 0.59
CA TYR A 40 0.47 4.34 -0.40
C TYR A 40 -1.01 4.17 -0.06
N ALA A 41 -1.62 5.20 0.51
CA ALA A 41 -2.99 5.11 1.04
C ALA A 41 -3.89 6.13 0.36
N GLU A 42 -5.03 5.68 -0.18
CA GLU A 42 -6.00 6.57 -0.82
C GLU A 42 -7.46 6.18 -0.55
N ASN A 43 -8.32 7.19 -0.62
CA ASN A 43 -9.76 7.09 -0.42
C ASN A 43 -10.47 7.21 -1.77
N GLU A 44 -10.26 6.23 -2.65
CA GLU A 44 -10.82 6.22 -3.99
C GLU A 44 -11.73 5.02 -4.23
N SER A 45 -12.86 5.28 -4.89
CA SER A 45 -13.75 4.20 -5.32
C SER A 45 -13.03 3.29 -6.32
N GLY A 46 -13.17 1.98 -6.15
CA GLY A 46 -12.59 1.00 -7.07
C GLY A 46 -13.10 1.10 -8.51
N ALA A 47 -14.22 1.80 -8.73
CA ALA A 47 -14.77 2.07 -10.05
C ALA A 47 -14.06 3.21 -10.80
N ARG A 48 -13.25 4.02 -10.11
CA ARG A 48 -12.49 5.11 -10.73
C ARG A 48 -11.15 4.61 -11.23
N LEU A 49 -10.79 5.06 -12.43
CA LEU A 49 -9.51 4.77 -13.07
C LEU A 49 -8.39 5.59 -12.43
N ASP A 50 -8.69 6.83 -12.01
CA ASP A 50 -7.74 7.70 -11.36
C ASP A 50 -7.44 7.21 -9.94
N ARG A 51 -6.23 6.70 -9.75
CA ARG A 51 -5.71 6.17 -8.50
C ARG A 51 -4.30 6.74 -8.27
N PRO A 52 -4.21 8.01 -7.84
CA PRO A 52 -2.93 8.72 -7.77
C PRO A 52 -1.88 7.98 -6.95
N GLU A 53 -2.27 7.37 -5.82
CA GLU A 53 -1.33 6.67 -4.95
C GLU A 53 -0.91 5.31 -5.51
N LEU A 54 -1.81 4.62 -6.23
CA LEU A 54 -1.45 3.41 -6.97
C LEU A 54 -0.45 3.74 -8.10
N PHE A 55 -0.69 4.80 -8.87
CA PHE A 55 0.24 5.21 -9.92
C PHE A 55 1.58 5.68 -9.35
N ARG A 56 1.57 6.35 -8.19
CA ARG A 56 2.80 6.71 -7.45
C ARG A 56 3.56 5.46 -7.04
N LEU A 57 2.90 4.45 -6.49
CA LEU A 57 3.52 3.16 -6.14
C LEU A 57 4.17 2.52 -7.36
N LEU A 58 3.45 2.43 -8.48
CA LEU A 58 3.96 1.83 -9.71
C LEU A 58 5.19 2.57 -10.24
N ARG A 59 5.19 3.91 -10.18
CA ARG A 59 6.34 4.73 -10.58
C ARG A 59 7.54 4.56 -9.65
N ASP A 60 7.27 4.44 -8.35
CA ASP A 60 8.31 4.28 -7.33
C ASP A 60 8.87 2.85 -7.30
N SER A 61 8.22 1.90 -7.98
CA SER A 61 8.63 0.50 -8.10
C SER A 61 9.59 0.29 -9.27
N ARG A 62 10.72 -0.39 -9.04
CA ARG A 62 11.70 -0.67 -10.09
C ARG A 62 11.47 -2.04 -10.70
N ARG A 63 11.84 -2.18 -11.98
CA ARG A 63 11.77 -3.45 -12.69
C ARG A 63 12.70 -4.47 -12.03
N GLY A 64 12.14 -5.58 -11.53
CA GLY A 64 12.89 -6.64 -10.88
C GLY A 64 13.03 -6.52 -9.36
N GLU A 65 12.39 -5.52 -8.75
CA GLU A 65 11.94 -5.61 -7.34
C GLU A 65 10.70 -6.51 -7.22
#